data_AF-A0A2K3MSP4-F1
#
_entry.id   AF-A0A2K3MSP4-F1
#
_cell.length_a   1.000
_cell.length_b   1.000
_cell.length_c   1.000
_cell.angle_alpha   90.00
_cell.angle_beta   90.00
_cell.angle_gamma   90.00
#
_symmetry.space_group_name_H-M   'P 1'
#
loop_
_entity.id
_entity.type
_entity.pdbx_description
1 polymer ?
#
loop_
_entity_poly.entity_id
_entity_poly.type
_entity_poly.pdbx_seq_one_letter_code
_entity_poly.pdbx_strand_id
1 'polypeptide(L)'
;MSAVISGGVNVVATLVSVFTVDKFGRRLLFLEGGSQMFICQVIIGIMIASKFGLTGQGSFTKGEADLLLFFICAYVAAFAWSWGPLGWLVPSEICALEVRPAGQAINVMVNMLFTFLIAQVFLTMLCHLKFGLFFFFAGFVAIMTIFIAMLLPETKNVPIEEMNRVWKSHWFWTKYVPDHVTAGGNDTKKIDP
;
A
#
# COMPACT_ATOMS: atom_id res chain seq x y z
N MET A 1 6.16 -11.16 24.33
CA MET A 1 7.39 -11.52 23.58
C MET A 1 7.20 -11.41 22.08
N SER A 2 6.14 -11.97 21.48
CA SER A 2 5.83 -11.84 20.04
C SER A 2 5.78 -10.39 19.52
N ALA A 3 5.12 -9.48 20.24
CA ALA A 3 5.02 -8.07 19.85
C ALA A 3 6.37 -7.34 19.74
N VAL A 4 7.37 -7.73 20.54
CA VAL A 4 8.70 -7.11 20.54
C VAL A 4 9.52 -7.62 19.34
N ILE A 5 9.36 -8.89 19.00
CA ILE A 5 10.00 -9.51 17.83
C ILE A 5 9.39 -8.95 16.53
N SER A 6 8.06 -8.88 16.44
CA SER A 6 7.37 -8.27 15.29
C SER A 6 7.68 -6.77 15.17
N GLY A 7 7.79 -6.06 16.29
CA GLY A 7 8.20 -4.65 16.31
C GLY A 7 9.65 -4.44 15.85
N GLY A 8 10.58 -5.29 16.28
CA GLY A 8 11.98 -5.24 15.84
C GLY A 8 12.14 -5.53 14.34
N VAL A 9 11.43 -6.55 13.82
CA VAL A 9 11.40 -6.84 12.38
C VAL A 9 10.81 -5.67 11.60
N ASN A 10 9.77 -5.02 12.13
CA ASN A 10 9.18 -3.84 11.50
C ASN A 10 10.17 -2.68 11.36
N VAL A 11 10.99 -2.41 12.39
CA VAL A 11 12.01 -1.35 12.35
C VAL A 11 13.10 -1.67 11.33
N VAL A 12 13.60 -2.92 11.29
CA VAL A 12 14.63 -3.33 10.32
C VAL A 12 14.08 -3.31 8.89
N ALA A 13 12.84 -3.78 8.67
CA ALA A 13 12.18 -3.72 7.37
C ALA A 13 11.96 -2.27 6.90
N THR A 14 11.65 -1.37 7.83
CA THR A 14 11.50 0.07 7.53
C THR A 14 12.84 0.69 7.12
N LEU A 15 13.95 0.34 7.76
CA LEU A 15 15.28 0.79 7.35
C LEU A 15 15.64 0.29 5.95
N VAL A 16 15.37 -0.99 5.65
CA VAL A 16 15.59 -1.55 4.30
C VAL A 16 14.72 -0.84 3.27
N SER A 17 13.46 -0.53 3.60
CA SER A 17 12.58 0.26 2.73
C SER A 17 13.20 1.57 2.32
N VAL A 18 13.69 2.37 3.27
CA VAL A 18 14.27 3.68 2.99
C VAL A 18 15.43 3.57 2.00
N PHE A 19 16.28 2.53 2.12
CA PHE A 19 17.36 2.29 1.18
C PHE A 19 16.91 1.76 -0.19
N THR A 20 15.84 0.96 -0.24
CA THR A 20 15.33 0.36 -1.48
C THR A 20 14.43 1.33 -2.25
N VAL A 21 13.75 2.27 -1.56
CA VAL A 21 12.76 3.19 -2.14
C VAL A 21 13.36 4.08 -3.22
N ASP A 22 14.58 4.58 -2.96
CA ASP A 22 15.28 5.48 -3.87
C ASP A 22 15.86 4.72 -5.08
N LYS A 23 16.13 3.42 -4.94
CA LYS A 23 16.81 2.62 -5.98
C LYS A 23 15.85 1.98 -6.98
N PHE A 24 14.71 1.45 -6.53
CA PHE A 24 13.84 0.60 -7.38
C PHE A 24 12.59 1.27 -7.95
N GLY A 25 12.22 2.46 -7.46
CA GLY A 25 11.02 3.16 -7.95
C GLY A 25 9.74 2.70 -7.27
N ARG A 26 8.78 3.63 -7.14
CA ARG A 26 7.62 3.51 -6.24
C ARG A 26 6.60 2.49 -6.72
N ARG A 27 6.42 2.36 -8.03
CA ARG A 27 5.46 1.41 -8.61
C ARG A 27 5.93 -0.03 -8.42
N LEU A 28 7.23 -0.29 -8.61
CA LEU A 28 7.80 -1.62 -8.41
C LEU A 28 7.67 -2.08 -6.95
N LEU A 29 7.89 -1.17 -5.99
CA LEU A 29 7.74 -1.44 -4.56
C LEU A 29 6.30 -1.74 -4.14
N PHE A 30 5.32 -1.04 -4.73
CA PHE A 30 3.90 -1.36 -4.51
C PHE A 30 3.51 -2.74 -5.05
N LEU A 31 3.99 -3.08 -6.26
CA LEU A 31 3.72 -4.36 -6.91
C LEU A 31 4.38 -5.52 -6.19
N GLU A 32 5.66 -5.38 -5.85
CA GLU A 32 6.43 -6.40 -5.14
C GLU A 32 5.87 -6.58 -3.71
N GLY A 33 5.69 -5.49 -2.96
CA GLY A 33 5.14 -5.56 -1.61
C GLY A 33 3.70 -6.08 -1.60
N GLY A 34 2.85 -5.65 -2.53
CA GLY A 34 1.48 -6.14 -2.68
C GLY A 34 1.41 -7.63 -3.02
N SER A 35 2.26 -8.10 -3.94
CA SER A 35 2.32 -9.53 -4.29
C SER A 35 2.87 -10.39 -3.14
N GLN A 36 3.91 -9.92 -2.42
CA GLN A 36 4.41 -10.61 -1.23
C GLN A 36 3.35 -10.66 -0.12
N MET A 37 2.65 -9.54 0.15
CA MET A 37 1.57 -9.49 1.13
C MET A 37 0.45 -10.46 0.79
N PHE A 38 0.03 -10.51 -0.49
CA PHE A 38 -0.99 -11.44 -0.97
C PHE A 38 -0.58 -12.90 -0.75
N ILE A 39 0.63 -13.28 -1.15
CA ILE A 39 1.15 -14.65 -0.97
C ILE A 39 1.18 -15.03 0.51
N CYS A 40 1.69 -14.15 1.38
CA CYS A 40 1.74 -14.41 2.83
C CYS A 40 0.34 -14.59 3.42
N GLN A 41 -0.63 -13.74 3.04
CA GLN A 41 -2.00 -13.82 3.53
C GLN A 41 -2.71 -15.10 3.09
N VAL A 42 -2.51 -15.53 1.84
CA VAL A 42 -3.07 -16.79 1.32
C VAL A 42 -2.48 -17.99 2.08
N ILE A 43 -1.15 -18.01 2.31
CA ILE A 43 -0.51 -19.09 3.06
C ILE A 43 -1.02 -19.14 4.50
N ILE A 44 -1.09 -17.99 5.19
CA ILE A 44 -1.65 -17.91 6.56
C ILE A 44 -3.10 -18.39 6.58
N GLY A 45 -3.91 -17.96 5.60
CA GLY A 45 -5.31 -18.37 5.46
C GLY A 45 -5.45 -19.88 5.27
N ILE A 46 -4.63 -20.50 4.43
CA ILE A 46 -4.61 -21.97 4.20
C ILE A 46 -4.16 -22.72 5.45
N MET A 47 -3.11 -22.25 6.13
CA MET A 47 -2.61 -22.87 7.37
C MET A 47 -3.66 -22.85 8.48
N ILE A 48 -4.34 -21.72 8.66
CA ILE A 48 -5.41 -21.57 9.65
C ILE A 48 -6.62 -22.42 9.25
N ALA A 49 -7.04 -22.41 7.98
CA ALA A 49 -8.16 -23.21 7.49
C ALA A 49 -7.91 -24.72 7.67
N SER A 50 -6.69 -25.18 7.37
CA SER A 50 -6.32 -26.60 7.46
C SER A 50 -6.25 -27.11 8.91
N LYS A 51 -5.92 -26.23 9.87
CA LYS A 51 -5.72 -26.62 11.28
C LYS A 51 -6.93 -26.37 12.18
N PHE A 52 -7.62 -25.25 12.00
CA PHE A 52 -8.81 -24.93 12.79
C PHE A 52 -10.09 -25.52 12.20
N GLY A 53 -10.10 -25.86 10.90
CA GLY A 53 -11.27 -26.39 10.20
C GLY A 53 -12.53 -25.54 10.40
N LEU A 54 -13.69 -26.14 10.12
CA LEU A 54 -15.00 -25.54 10.43
C LEU A 54 -15.40 -25.72 11.91
N THR A 55 -14.71 -26.60 12.64
CA THR A 55 -15.09 -27.08 13.97
C THR A 55 -14.42 -26.36 15.14
N GLY A 56 -13.40 -25.52 14.90
CA GLY A 56 -12.86 -24.61 15.93
C GLY A 56 -12.05 -25.29 17.04
N GLN A 57 -11.63 -26.54 16.84
CA GLN A 57 -10.80 -27.31 17.78
C GLN A 57 -9.51 -27.72 17.05
N GLY A 58 -8.49 -26.88 17.12
CA GLY A 58 -7.17 -27.14 16.55
C GLY A 58 -6.08 -26.63 17.50
N SER A 59 -5.17 -27.50 17.91
CA SER A 59 -3.97 -27.10 18.64
C SER A 59 -2.83 -26.93 17.65
N PHE A 60 -2.17 -25.77 17.65
CA PHE A 60 -0.93 -25.60 16.90
C PHE A 60 0.19 -26.39 17.57
N THR A 61 0.91 -27.21 16.80
CA THR A 61 2.22 -27.71 17.25
C THR A 61 3.21 -26.54 17.26
N LYS A 62 4.20 -26.54 18.17
CA LYS A 62 5.22 -25.47 18.29
C LYS A 62 5.82 -25.05 16.92
N GLY A 63 6.18 -26.02 16.08
CA GLY A 63 6.75 -25.73 14.75
C GLY A 63 5.78 -25.04 13.78
N GLU A 64 4.48 -25.28 13.89
CA GLU A 64 3.48 -24.65 13.04
C GLU A 64 3.15 -23.23 13.50
N ALA A 65 3.18 -23.00 14.82
CA ALA A 65 3.06 -21.67 15.41
C ALA A 65 4.24 -20.77 15.01
N ASP A 66 5.47 -21.32 15.02
CA ASP A 66 6.67 -20.58 14.58
C ASP A 66 6.62 -20.26 13.09
N LEU A 67 6.17 -21.20 12.24
CA LEU A 67 6.01 -20.97 10.81
C LEU A 67 4.93 -19.91 10.52
N LEU A 68 3.80 -19.95 11.23
CA LEU A 68 2.74 -18.96 11.11
C LEU A 68 3.22 -17.57 11.54
N LEU A 69 3.98 -17.49 12.63
CA LEU A 69 4.61 -16.24 13.09
C LEU A 69 5.59 -15.69 12.06
N PHE A 70 6.40 -16.56 11.42
CA PHE A 70 7.30 -16.15 10.34
C PHE A 70 6.54 -15.49 9.18
N PHE A 71 5.43 -16.09 8.72
CA PHE A 71 4.63 -15.50 7.65
C PHE A 71 3.94 -14.19 8.06
N ILE A 72 3.49 -14.06 9.32
CA ILE A 72 2.97 -12.79 9.83
C ILE A 72 4.07 -11.72 9.82
N CYS A 73 5.28 -12.05 10.27
CA CYS A 73 6.41 -11.13 10.25
C CYS A 73 6.79 -10.75 8.81
N ALA A 74 6.77 -11.70 7.86
CA ALA A 74 7.01 -11.43 6.45
C ALA A 74 5.94 -10.51 5.85
N TYR A 75 4.67 -10.70 6.20
CA TYR A 75 3.57 -9.81 5.82
C TYR A 75 3.77 -8.39 6.38
N VAL A 76 4.15 -8.26 7.66
CA VAL A 76 4.40 -6.96 8.29
C VAL A 76 5.59 -6.27 7.63
N ALA A 77 6.68 -6.99 7.36
CA ALA A 77 7.84 -6.45 6.65
C ALA A 77 7.45 -5.97 5.23
N ALA A 78 6.65 -6.77 4.53
CA ALA A 78 6.15 -6.42 3.20
C ALA A 78 5.23 -5.20 3.22
N PHE A 79 4.46 -4.98 4.28
CA PHE A 79 3.69 -3.75 4.46
C PHE A 79 4.60 -2.55 4.79
N ALA A 80 5.56 -2.75 5.70
CA ALA A 80 6.46 -1.72 6.21
C ALA A 80 7.31 -1.08 5.13
N TRP A 81 7.71 -1.83 4.10
CA TRP A 81 8.52 -1.28 3.02
C TRP A 81 7.76 -0.79 1.80
N SER A 82 6.45 -1.07 1.71
CA SER A 82 5.61 -0.75 0.56
C SER A 82 4.49 0.20 0.99
N TRP A 83 3.29 -0.32 1.22
CA TRP A 83 2.07 0.41 1.56
C TRP A 83 2.22 1.35 2.76
N GLY A 84 3.08 1.03 3.74
CA GLY A 84 3.37 1.86 4.90
C GLY A 84 3.87 3.26 4.52
N PRO A 85 5.13 3.41 4.07
CA PRO A 85 5.69 4.70 3.71
C PRO A 85 5.10 5.27 2.42
N LEU A 86 4.82 4.42 1.42
CA LEU A 86 4.32 4.90 0.15
C LEU A 86 2.88 5.44 0.22
N GLY A 87 2.06 4.97 1.17
CA GLY A 87 0.71 5.48 1.40
C GLY A 87 0.67 6.94 1.85
N TRP A 88 1.75 7.44 2.48
CA TRP A 88 1.89 8.85 2.84
C TRP A 88 2.64 9.66 1.78
N LEU A 89 3.64 9.02 1.18
CA LEU A 89 4.52 9.64 0.20
C LEU A 89 3.79 9.93 -1.11
N VAL A 90 3.07 8.97 -1.69
CA VAL A 90 2.40 9.15 -2.99
C VAL A 90 1.38 10.30 -2.98
N PRO A 91 0.44 10.41 -2.00
CA PRO A 91 -0.47 11.54 -1.92
C PRO A 91 0.25 12.90 -1.85
N SER A 92 1.47 12.95 -1.30
CA SER A 92 2.22 14.20 -1.18
C SER A 92 2.84 14.66 -2.49
N GLU A 93 3.04 13.73 -3.42
CA GLU A 93 3.70 13.98 -4.71
C GLU A 93 2.71 14.21 -5.84
N ILE A 94 1.56 13.55 -5.78
CA ILE A 94 0.51 13.71 -6.80
C ILE A 94 -0.22 15.05 -6.67
N CYS A 95 -0.22 15.66 -5.48
CA CYS A 95 -0.89 16.95 -5.26
C CYS A 95 0.03 18.13 -5.56
N ALA A 96 -0.45 19.04 -6.42
CA ALA A 96 0.19 20.34 -6.66
C ALA A 96 0.31 21.14 -5.36
N LEU A 97 1.32 22.02 -5.29
CA LEU A 97 1.70 22.76 -4.07
C LEU A 97 0.51 23.47 -3.40
N GLU A 98 -0.39 24.05 -4.19
CA GLU A 98 -1.54 24.82 -3.71
C GLU A 98 -2.63 23.95 -3.05
N VAL A 99 -2.86 22.73 -3.55
CA VAL A 99 -3.92 21.82 -3.06
C VAL A 99 -3.38 20.72 -2.14
N ARG A 100 -2.05 20.63 -1.98
CA ARG A 100 -1.40 19.58 -1.17
C ARG A 100 -1.90 19.51 0.27
N PRO A 101 -2.10 20.62 1.01
CA PRO A 101 -2.64 20.54 2.38
C PRO A 101 -4.05 19.94 2.42
N ALA A 102 -4.91 20.33 1.47
CA ALA A 102 -6.26 19.79 1.36
C ALA A 102 -6.27 18.30 0.96
N GLY A 103 -5.42 17.91 0.00
CA GLY A 103 -5.25 16.52 -0.41
C GLY A 103 -4.76 15.62 0.73
N GLN A 104 -3.79 16.10 1.52
CA GLN A 104 -3.29 15.40 2.70
C GLN A 104 -4.35 15.29 3.81
N ALA A 105 -5.13 16.35 4.05
CA ALA A 105 -6.23 16.29 5.01
C ALA A 105 -7.27 15.22 4.63
N ILE A 106 -7.63 15.12 3.35
CA ILE A 106 -8.53 14.07 2.85
C ILE A 106 -7.89 12.69 3.04
N ASN A 107 -6.60 12.52 2.72
CA ASN A 107 -5.89 11.26 2.93
C ASN A 107 -5.95 10.81 4.40
N VAL A 108 -5.65 11.73 5.33
CA VAL A 108 -5.69 11.43 6.77
C VAL A 108 -7.11 11.11 7.23
N MET A 109 -8.11 11.89 6.81
CA MET A 109 -9.51 11.63 7.17
C MET A 109 -9.98 10.25 6.69
N VAL A 110 -9.70 9.92 5.43
CA VAL A 110 -10.07 8.62 4.84
C VAL A 110 -9.34 7.48 5.56
N ASN A 111 -8.04 7.64 5.82
CA ASN A 111 -7.25 6.65 6.56
C ASN A 111 -7.81 6.40 7.99
N MET A 112 -8.13 7.46 8.73
CA MET A 112 -8.69 7.35 10.08
C MET A 112 -10.09 6.75 10.08
N LEU A 113 -10.94 7.13 9.11
CA LEU A 113 -12.28 6.58 8.94
C LEU A 113 -12.23 5.07 8.68
N PHE A 114 -11.42 4.63 7.72
CA PHE A 114 -11.28 3.20 7.42
C PHE A 114 -10.62 2.44 8.57
N THR A 115 -9.65 3.03 9.27
CA THR A 115 -9.07 2.42 10.47
C THR A 115 -10.14 2.17 11.53
N PHE A 116 -11.02 3.15 11.77
CA PHE A 116 -12.14 3.00 12.70
C PHE A 116 -13.13 1.91 12.25
N LEU A 117 -13.55 1.94 10.97
CA LEU A 117 -14.50 0.95 10.43
C LEU A 117 -13.92 -0.47 10.50
N ILE A 118 -12.67 -0.65 10.09
CA ILE A 118 -12.00 -1.96 10.16
C ILE A 118 -11.92 -2.39 11.62
N ALA A 119 -11.50 -1.53 12.56
CA ALA A 119 -11.41 -1.89 13.98
C ALA A 119 -12.76 -2.37 14.56
N GLN A 120 -13.88 -1.73 14.19
CA GLN A 120 -15.22 -2.12 14.64
C GLN A 120 -15.67 -3.47 14.05
N VAL A 121 -15.46 -3.67 12.75
CA VAL A 121 -15.92 -4.87 12.05
C VAL A 121 -15.00 -6.07 12.31
N PHE A 122 -13.72 -5.83 12.59
CA PHE A 122 -12.69 -6.85 12.75
C PHE A 122 -13.00 -7.83 13.89
N LEU A 123 -13.45 -7.34 15.06
CA LEU A 123 -13.84 -8.22 16.17
C LEU A 123 -15.01 -9.14 15.79
N THR A 124 -16.02 -8.59 15.13
CA THR A 124 -17.21 -9.33 14.67
C THR A 124 -16.84 -10.38 13.60
N MET A 125 -15.97 -10.01 12.66
CA MET A 125 -15.44 -10.90 11.63
C MET A 125 -14.54 -12.00 12.20
N LEU A 126 -13.72 -11.70 13.22
CA LEU A 126 -12.92 -12.72 13.90
C LEU A 126 -13.80 -13.78 14.57
N CYS A 127 -14.92 -13.38 15.19
CA CYS A 127 -15.84 -14.30 15.86
C CYS A 127 -16.59 -15.21 14.87
N HIS A 128 -17.04 -14.68 13.72
CA HIS A 128 -17.90 -15.42 12.78
C HIS A 128 -17.14 -16.07 11.62
N LEU A 129 -16.16 -15.37 11.06
CA LEU A 129 -15.52 -15.72 9.80
C LEU A 129 -14.17 -16.43 9.97
N LYS A 130 -13.59 -16.49 11.19
CA LYS A 130 -12.35 -17.19 11.58
C LYS A 130 -11.24 -17.21 10.50
N PHE A 131 -11.26 -18.19 9.59
CA PHE A 131 -10.27 -18.32 8.52
C PHE A 131 -10.58 -17.47 7.27
N GLY A 132 -11.85 -17.22 6.97
CA GLY A 132 -12.26 -16.49 5.77
C GLY A 132 -11.94 -15.00 5.82
N LEU A 133 -11.65 -14.42 7.00
CA LEU A 133 -11.18 -13.03 7.06
C LEU A 133 -9.84 -12.85 6.33
N PHE A 134 -8.93 -13.83 6.41
CA PHE A 134 -7.62 -13.76 5.74
C PHE A 134 -7.78 -13.78 4.22
N PHE A 135 -8.70 -14.60 3.69
CA PHE A 135 -9.01 -14.62 2.26
C PHE A 135 -9.73 -13.34 1.81
N PHE A 136 -10.60 -12.78 2.63
CA PHE A 136 -11.25 -11.49 2.36
C PHE A 136 -10.23 -10.36 2.26
N PHE A 137 -9.32 -10.25 3.24
CA PHE A 137 -8.24 -9.27 3.19
C PHE A 137 -7.26 -9.52 2.03
N ALA A 138 -6.96 -10.78 1.71
CA ALA A 138 -6.14 -11.12 0.54
C ALA A 138 -6.78 -10.63 -0.76
N GLY A 139 -8.09 -10.80 -0.91
CA GLY A 139 -8.84 -10.25 -2.04
C GLY A 139 -8.73 -8.73 -2.13
N PHE A 140 -8.87 -8.03 -1.00
CA PHE A 140 -8.68 -6.58 -0.94
C PHE A 140 -7.25 -6.16 -1.32
N VAL A 141 -6.21 -6.84 -0.80
CA VAL A 141 -4.82 -6.55 -1.16
C VAL A 141 -4.59 -6.78 -2.66
N ALA A 142 -5.15 -7.83 -3.24
CA ALA A 142 -5.07 -8.07 -4.69
C ALA A 142 -5.75 -6.96 -5.50
N ILE A 143 -6.97 -6.56 -5.13
CA ILE A 143 -7.68 -5.46 -5.79
C ILE A 143 -6.88 -4.16 -5.70
N MET A 144 -6.36 -3.82 -4.52
CA MET A 144 -5.56 -2.61 -4.33
C MET A 144 -4.24 -2.67 -5.12
N THR A 145 -3.58 -3.82 -5.18
CA THR A 145 -2.34 -4.01 -5.95
C THR A 145 -2.58 -3.88 -7.46
N ILE A 146 -3.68 -4.47 -7.97
CA ILE A 146 -4.08 -4.35 -9.38
C ILE A 146 -4.44 -2.90 -9.72
N PHE A 147 -5.17 -2.23 -8.82
CA PHE A 147 -5.52 -0.82 -8.99
C PHE A 147 -4.27 0.06 -9.12
N ILE A 148 -3.28 -0.14 -8.24
CA ILE A 148 -2.00 0.58 -8.34
C ILE A 148 -1.25 0.21 -9.64
N ALA A 149 -1.23 -1.06 -10.03
CA ALA A 149 -0.54 -1.49 -11.24
C ALA A 149 -1.11 -0.82 -12.51
N MET A 150 -2.42 -0.58 -12.56
CA MET A 150 -3.13 -0.02 -13.72
C MET A 150 -3.31 1.50 -13.69
N LEU A 151 -3.49 2.12 -12.51
CA LEU A 151 -3.84 3.55 -12.40
C LEU A 151 -2.68 4.42 -11.89
N LEU A 152 -1.64 3.85 -11.26
CA LEU A 152 -0.51 4.63 -10.75
C LEU A 152 0.62 4.68 -11.81
N PRO A 153 0.82 5.82 -12.50
CA PRO A 153 2.01 6.01 -13.33
C PRO A 153 3.27 6.07 -12.46
N GLU A 154 4.43 5.71 -13.03
CA GLU A 154 5.70 5.77 -12.31
C GLU A 154 6.06 7.23 -11.97
N THR A 155 6.15 7.57 -10.68
CA THR A 155 6.48 8.93 -10.21
C THR A 155 7.99 9.13 -9.96
N LYS A 156 8.83 8.14 -10.27
CA LYS A 156 10.27 8.19 -9.97
C LYS A 156 10.99 9.27 -10.78
N ASN A 157 11.77 10.12 -10.09
CA ASN A 157 12.61 11.18 -10.69
C ASN A 157 11.85 12.25 -11.48
N VAL A 158 10.56 12.42 -11.24
CA VAL A 158 9.77 13.47 -11.90
C VAL A 158 9.67 14.68 -10.97
N PRO A 159 10.12 15.89 -11.39
CA PRO A 159 9.90 17.11 -10.64
C PRO A 159 8.41 17.31 -10.36
N ILE A 160 8.07 17.78 -9.17
CA ILE A 160 6.66 17.91 -8.74
C ILE A 160 5.84 18.84 -9.67
N GLU A 161 6.52 19.77 -10.34
CA GLU A 161 5.98 20.71 -11.32
C GLU A 161 5.61 20.02 -12.65
N GLU A 162 6.30 18.92 -12.99
CA GLU A 162 6.08 18.15 -14.22
C GLU A 162 5.13 16.95 -14.03
N MET A 163 4.60 16.74 -12.81
CA MET A 163 3.71 15.60 -12.52
C MET A 163 2.47 15.60 -13.43
N ASN A 164 1.97 16.78 -13.82
CA ASN A 164 0.88 16.93 -14.79
C ASN A 164 1.18 16.30 -16.16
N ARG A 165 2.46 16.31 -16.59
CA ARG A 165 2.89 15.66 -17.85
C ARG A 165 2.83 14.15 -17.75
N VAL A 166 3.12 13.59 -16.57
CA VAL A 166 3.04 12.15 -16.30
C VAL A 166 1.58 11.68 -16.30
N TRP A 167 0.68 12.45 -15.66
CA TRP A 167 -0.76 12.18 -15.70
C TRP A 167 -1.32 12.26 -17.13
N LYS A 168 -0.85 13.21 -17.94
CA LYS A 168 -1.27 13.36 -19.34
C LYS A 168 -0.77 12.22 -20.25
N SER A 169 0.39 11.64 -19.94
CA SER A 169 0.95 10.48 -20.66
C SER A 169 0.22 9.17 -20.34
N HIS A 170 -0.53 9.12 -19.22
CA HIS A 170 -1.23 7.91 -18.80
C HIS A 170 -2.55 7.71 -19.53
N TRP A 171 -2.71 6.58 -20.22
CA TRP A 171 -3.84 6.24 -21.09
C TRP A 171 -5.24 6.53 -20.52
N PHE A 172 -5.44 6.37 -19.20
CA PHE A 172 -6.70 6.65 -18.52
C PHE A 172 -6.86 8.10 -18.05
N TRP A 173 -5.76 8.73 -17.60
CA TRP A 173 -5.81 10.04 -16.95
C TRP A 173 -5.66 11.21 -17.93
N THR A 174 -5.19 10.96 -19.16
CA THR A 174 -5.10 11.96 -20.24
C THR A 174 -6.40 12.74 -20.44
N LYS A 175 -7.56 12.11 -20.26
CA LYS A 175 -8.87 12.73 -20.47
C LYS A 175 -9.23 13.81 -19.44
N TYR A 176 -8.61 13.78 -18.26
CA TYR A 176 -8.93 14.67 -17.15
C TYR A 176 -7.88 15.76 -16.92
N VAL A 177 -6.74 15.72 -17.62
CA VAL A 177 -5.68 16.74 -17.51
C VAL A 177 -5.88 17.79 -18.62
N PRO A 178 -6.25 19.03 -18.29
CA PRO A 178 -6.48 20.05 -19.31
C PRO A 178 -5.17 20.58 -19.91
N ASP A 179 -5.17 20.85 -21.22
CA ASP A 179 -3.97 21.15 -22.02
C ASP A 179 -3.18 22.40 -21.57
N HIS A 180 -3.82 23.36 -20.90
CA HIS A 180 -3.22 24.62 -20.47
C HIS A 180 -2.18 24.46 -19.35
N VAL A 181 -2.23 23.37 -18.57
CA VAL A 181 -1.29 23.11 -17.48
C VAL A 181 0.06 22.59 -18.00
N THR A 182 0.08 22.01 -19.20
CA THR A 182 1.32 21.57 -19.88
C THR A 182 2.07 22.68 -20.61
N ALA A 183 1.48 23.88 -20.75
CA ALA A 183 2.02 24.99 -21.55
C ALA A 183 2.79 26.05 -20.74
N GLY A 184 2.93 25.89 -19.42
CA GLY A 184 3.54 26.89 -18.53
C GLY A 184 5.07 27.07 -18.66
N GLY A 185 5.72 26.46 -19.65
CA GLY A 185 7.17 26.50 -19.82
C GLY A 185 7.71 27.39 -20.94
N ASN A 186 6.87 28.07 -21.73
CA ASN A 186 7.35 28.82 -22.91
C ASN A 186 6.78 30.24 -23.13
N ASP A 187 5.95 30.77 -22.22
CA ASP A 187 5.39 32.13 -22.37
C ASP A 187 6.27 33.23 -21.73
N THR A 188 7.60 33.12 -21.84
CA THR A 188 8.54 34.24 -21.63
C THR A 188 9.27 34.68 -22.91
N LYS A 189 8.82 34.25 -24.09
CA LYS A 189 9.30 34.80 -25.38
C LYS A 189 8.17 35.40 -26.19
N LYS A 190 7.95 36.70 -25.98
CA LYS A 190 7.57 37.74 -26.95
C LYS A 190 6.59 38.74 -26.34
N ILE A 191 7.10 39.62 -25.49
CA ILE A 191 6.65 41.01 -25.52
C ILE A 191 7.93 41.82 -25.59
N ASP A 192 8.24 42.28 -26.80
CA ASP A 192 9.01 43.48 -27.15
C ASP A 192 9.04 43.52 -28.69
N PRO A 193 9.04 44.71 -29.33
CA PRO A 193 9.61 45.97 -28.85
C PRO A 193 8.62 47.12 -28.61
#